data_AF-A0AAW7QUQ0-F1
#
_entry.id   AF-A0AAW7QUQ0-F1
#
_cell.length_a   1.000
_cell.length_b   1.000
_cell.length_c   1.000
_cell.angle_alpha   90.00
_cell.angle_beta   90.00
_cell.angle_gamma   90.00
#
_symmetry.space_group_name_H-M   'P 1'
#
loop_
_entity.id
_entity.type
_entity.pdbx_description
1 polymer ?
#
loop_
_entity_poly.entity_id
_entity_poly.type
_entity_poly.pdbx_seq_one_letter_code
_entity_poly.pdbx_strand_id
1 'polypeptide(L)'
;MAGNIIDRLLYEDADSALDLAENEEILYVTGRHWIILLSRLIIPLLGICFFGGIALYRAIGGGFLVSNTGEPTGFDLFNILLALIEAVLLLFWVALWVRGGKDPNPGRVLLAANLAILALIWFRYNGGRIFYIDPGRFFGQAFDSINLLLIGLATVSLFSIFFVVYDWLNDELILTNRRVVYNNDQVFIPRLLEQRVQQQIFIEEVQDVFAATKTYPQHWFQYGTIEVKSARIGGNIVFHGARNPKEMQRRIMAQVNENRRKRGEQDLATLIETKVYNEPPPRTKRSLPANPPRWPWLSWLLPPNPEVQPEKETIIWRKHWLFLLQGIAPPVAMLFVGWMIVILLGSWGLLPGPWLTVFIIAILIAFLAWSAWEIEDFRNDMYILTPTNIIDIEKKPFGPEDRRAASLGAITNVSFETTFISNFLGYGDVVVETAGSGGKFTFLHVPKPRDVVAMINDYYVMFKRVDKERSLNDMLELLRHYHLAQQRHNELMPANGTTIALAEQLPAESKEQPSA
;
A
#
# COMPACT_ATOMS: atom_id res chain seq x y z
N MET A 1 13.78 -25.00 23.73
CA MET A 1 14.17 -25.90 22.61
C MET A 1 13.46 -25.62 21.29
N ALA A 2 12.25 -25.02 21.26
CA ALA A 2 11.56 -24.69 20.00
C ALA A 2 12.18 -23.53 19.18
N GLY A 3 12.98 -22.65 19.80
CA GLY A 3 13.62 -21.51 19.14
C GLY A 3 14.57 -21.90 18.00
N ASN A 4 15.44 -22.89 18.21
CA ASN A 4 16.45 -23.28 17.21
C ASN A 4 15.88 -23.86 15.92
N ILE A 5 14.71 -24.50 15.96
CA ILE A 5 14.14 -25.16 14.77
C ILE A 5 13.46 -24.12 13.88
N ILE A 6 12.66 -23.23 14.47
CA ILE A 6 11.99 -22.15 13.73
C ILE A 6 13.03 -21.21 13.13
N ASP A 7 14.04 -20.81 13.91
CA ASP A 7 15.07 -19.89 13.44
C ASP A 7 15.91 -20.53 12.31
N ARG A 8 16.09 -21.87 12.32
CA ARG A 8 16.73 -22.60 11.22
C ARG A 8 15.85 -22.69 9.98
N LEU A 9 14.55 -22.97 10.13
CA LEU A 9 13.61 -23.02 9.01
C LEU A 9 13.49 -21.66 8.31
N LEU A 10 13.41 -20.57 9.08
CA LEU A 10 13.42 -19.21 8.54
C LEU A 10 14.72 -18.91 7.79
N TYR A 11 15.87 -19.35 8.31
CA TYR A 11 17.14 -19.15 7.62
C TYR A 11 17.23 -19.95 6.30
N GLU A 12 16.80 -21.22 6.30
CA GLU A 12 16.77 -22.07 5.10
C GLU A 12 15.79 -21.52 4.04
N ASP A 13 14.63 -20.99 4.46
CA ASP A 13 13.67 -20.34 3.57
C ASP A 13 14.26 -19.04 2.98
N ALA A 14 14.82 -18.18 3.83
CA ALA A 14 15.46 -16.92 3.42
C ALA A 14 16.62 -17.12 2.41
N ASP A 15 17.45 -18.14 2.62
CA ASP A 15 18.56 -18.49 1.72
C ASP A 15 18.04 -19.00 0.36
N SER A 16 16.94 -19.75 0.35
CA SER A 16 16.30 -20.21 -0.89
C SER A 16 15.53 -19.12 -1.64
N ALA A 17 15.04 -18.11 -0.91
CA ALA A 17 14.20 -17.04 -1.44
C ALA A 17 15.01 -15.85 -2.02
N LEU A 18 16.30 -15.75 -1.69
CA LEU A 18 17.17 -14.65 -2.10
C LEU A 18 18.25 -15.12 -3.08
N ASP A 19 18.26 -14.54 -4.28
CA ASP A 19 19.45 -14.56 -5.13
C ASP A 19 20.50 -13.60 -4.53
N LEU A 20 21.37 -14.14 -3.69
CA LEU A 20 22.47 -13.41 -3.05
C LEU A 20 23.56 -13.09 -4.09
N ALA A 21 24.04 -11.85 -4.11
CA ALA A 21 25.23 -11.50 -4.90
C ALA A 21 26.50 -12.17 -4.31
N GLU A 22 27.58 -12.31 -5.09
CA GLU A 22 28.84 -13.01 -4.69
C GLU A 22 29.45 -12.57 -3.34
N ASN A 23 29.10 -11.37 -2.83
CA ASN A 23 29.55 -10.84 -1.54
C ASN A 23 28.37 -10.41 -0.62
N GLU A 24 27.17 -10.97 -0.82
CA GLU A 24 25.99 -10.70 0.01
C GLU A 24 25.76 -11.83 1.00
N GLU A 25 25.67 -11.51 2.29
CA GLU A 25 25.46 -12.49 3.36
C GLU A 25 24.24 -12.12 4.22
N ILE A 26 23.49 -13.13 4.67
CA ILE A 26 22.37 -12.98 5.59
C ILE A 26 22.89 -12.81 7.02
N LEU A 27 22.64 -11.64 7.62
CA LEU A 27 23.14 -11.31 8.96
C LEU A 27 22.13 -11.68 10.05
N TYR A 28 20.84 -11.53 9.77
CA TYR A 28 19.76 -11.81 10.73
C TYR A 28 18.41 -11.94 10.04
N VAL A 29 17.59 -12.89 10.50
CA VAL A 29 16.22 -13.10 10.03
C VAL A 29 15.27 -13.01 11.23
N THR A 30 14.12 -12.36 11.06
CA THR A 30 13.05 -12.38 12.06
C THR A 30 11.70 -12.69 11.42
N GLY A 31 11.06 -13.74 11.91
CA GLY A 31 9.66 -14.04 11.62
C GLY A 31 8.68 -13.35 12.59
N ARG A 32 7.40 -13.64 12.40
CA ARG A 32 6.33 -13.21 13.32
C ARG A 32 6.35 -13.99 14.64
N HIS A 33 5.92 -13.34 15.71
CA HIS A 33 5.83 -13.98 17.02
C HIS A 33 4.64 -14.97 17.10
N TRP A 34 4.80 -16.09 17.82
CA TRP A 34 3.79 -17.15 17.95
C TRP A 34 2.46 -16.67 18.57
N ILE A 35 2.49 -15.61 19.37
CA ILE A 35 1.26 -15.03 19.95
C ILE A 35 0.30 -14.52 18.87
N ILE A 36 0.84 -14.11 17.72
CA ILE A 36 0.05 -13.61 16.59
C ILE A 36 -0.63 -14.77 15.90
N LEU A 37 0.10 -15.88 15.72
CA LEU A 37 -0.48 -17.14 15.28
C LEU A 37 -1.64 -17.52 16.19
N LEU A 38 -1.41 -17.54 17.52
CA LEU A 38 -2.47 -17.85 18.48
C LEU A 38 -3.68 -16.92 18.33
N SER A 39 -3.47 -15.61 18.24
CA SER A 39 -4.56 -14.64 18.10
C SER A 39 -5.36 -14.82 16.81
N ARG A 40 -4.69 -15.14 15.70
CA ARG A 40 -5.32 -15.38 14.40
C ARG A 40 -6.02 -16.74 14.35
N LEU A 41 -5.54 -17.71 15.11
CA LEU A 41 -6.16 -19.04 15.24
C LEU A 41 -7.45 -19.03 16.06
N ILE A 42 -7.71 -18.01 16.89
CA ILE A 42 -8.95 -17.93 17.68
C ILE A 42 -10.19 -18.00 16.78
N ILE A 43 -10.20 -17.26 15.67
CA ILE A 43 -11.35 -17.18 14.77
C ILE A 43 -11.68 -18.55 14.13
N PRO A 44 -10.75 -19.24 13.45
CA PRO A 44 -11.04 -20.54 12.88
C PRO A 44 -11.31 -21.61 13.95
N LEU A 45 -10.65 -21.55 15.11
CA LEU A 45 -10.96 -22.46 16.23
C LEU A 45 -12.37 -22.25 16.75
N LEU A 46 -12.81 -21.00 16.94
CA LEU A 46 -14.20 -20.69 17.31
C LEU A 46 -15.17 -21.14 16.21
N GLY A 47 -14.83 -20.97 14.94
CA GLY A 47 -15.62 -21.47 13.81
C GLY A 47 -15.81 -22.99 13.87
N ILE A 48 -14.73 -23.74 14.10
CA ILE A 48 -14.79 -25.21 14.26
C ILE A 48 -15.64 -25.59 15.48
N CYS A 49 -15.40 -24.97 16.63
CA CYS A 49 -16.16 -25.24 17.84
C CYS A 49 -17.65 -24.92 17.66
N PHE A 50 -17.98 -23.81 17.01
CA PHE A 50 -19.35 -23.36 16.80
C PHE A 50 -20.07 -24.21 15.75
N PHE A 51 -19.57 -24.28 14.52
CA PHE A 51 -20.22 -25.03 13.45
C PHE A 51 -20.12 -26.54 13.65
N GLY A 52 -18.93 -27.03 14.04
CA GLY A 52 -18.70 -28.44 14.33
C GLY A 52 -19.44 -28.90 15.59
N GLY A 53 -19.50 -28.08 16.64
CA GLY A 53 -20.27 -28.38 17.85
C GLY A 53 -21.77 -28.46 17.59
N ILE A 54 -22.32 -27.50 16.83
CA ILE A 54 -23.73 -27.54 16.43
C ILE A 54 -24.01 -28.73 15.52
N ALA A 55 -23.11 -29.03 14.57
CA ALA A 55 -23.25 -30.20 13.70
C ALA A 55 -23.23 -31.51 14.49
N LEU A 56 -22.35 -31.64 15.48
CA LEU A 56 -22.27 -32.81 16.35
C LEU A 56 -23.53 -32.95 17.20
N TYR A 57 -24.02 -31.85 17.78
CA TYR A 57 -25.27 -31.84 18.54
C TYR A 57 -26.46 -32.26 17.68
N ARG A 58 -26.56 -31.77 16.44
CA ARG A 58 -27.62 -32.20 15.51
C ARG A 58 -27.45 -33.65 15.07
N ALA A 59 -26.23 -34.11 14.85
CA ALA A 59 -25.95 -35.48 14.43
C ALA A 59 -26.39 -36.50 15.48
N ILE A 60 -26.25 -36.21 16.78
CA ILE A 60 -26.75 -37.08 17.87
C ILE A 60 -28.27 -37.05 18.05
N GLY A 61 -29.01 -36.36 17.18
CA GLY A 61 -30.47 -36.21 17.26
C GLY A 61 -30.93 -34.95 18.01
N GLY A 62 -30.02 -33.99 18.24
CA GLY A 62 -30.31 -32.72 18.89
C GLY A 62 -31.17 -31.80 18.03
N GLY A 63 -32.41 -31.57 18.48
CA GLY A 63 -33.30 -30.56 17.93
C GLY A 63 -33.11 -29.20 18.62
N PHE A 64 -33.36 -28.14 17.86
CA PHE A 64 -33.55 -26.78 18.37
C PHE A 64 -35.04 -26.46 18.31
N LEU A 65 -35.59 -25.86 19.37
CA LEU A 65 -36.99 -25.41 19.44
C LEU A 65 -38.00 -26.52 19.07
N VAL A 66 -37.96 -27.64 19.79
CA VAL A 66 -38.88 -28.78 19.56
C VAL A 66 -40.18 -28.55 20.33
N SER A 67 -41.31 -28.50 19.63
CA SER A 67 -42.65 -28.50 20.22
C SER A 67 -43.14 -29.92 20.49
N ASN A 68 -44.02 -30.08 21.49
CA ASN A 68 -44.73 -31.33 21.81
C ASN A 68 -43.87 -32.50 22.35
N THR A 69 -42.92 -32.23 23.25
CA THR A 69 -42.05 -33.28 23.87
C THR A 69 -42.55 -33.80 25.23
N GLY A 70 -43.77 -33.44 25.63
CA GLY A 70 -44.36 -33.84 26.93
C GLY A 70 -44.47 -32.68 27.93
N GLU A 71 -45.09 -32.96 29.08
CA GLU A 71 -45.79 -32.02 29.99
C GLU A 71 -45.17 -30.63 30.21
N PRO A 72 -46.01 -29.60 30.40
CA PRO A 72 -45.58 -28.23 30.66
C PRO A 72 -44.63 -28.19 31.87
N THR A 73 -43.37 -27.90 31.60
CA THR A 73 -42.38 -27.73 32.66
C THR A 73 -42.70 -26.42 33.39
N GLY A 74 -43.17 -26.52 34.64
CA GLY A 74 -43.39 -25.37 35.52
C GLY A 74 -42.08 -24.68 35.93
N PHE A 75 -41.82 -24.57 37.23
CA PHE A 75 -40.62 -23.92 37.79
C PHE A 75 -39.36 -24.80 37.64
N ASP A 76 -38.80 -24.85 36.43
CA ASP A 76 -37.48 -25.44 36.21
C ASP A 76 -36.36 -24.39 36.40
N LEU A 77 -35.18 -24.82 36.85
CA LEU A 77 -34.00 -23.98 37.08
C LEU A 77 -33.65 -23.12 35.86
N PHE A 78 -33.82 -23.68 34.65
CA PHE A 78 -33.58 -22.97 33.41
C PHE A 78 -34.65 -21.89 33.11
N ASN A 79 -35.89 -22.07 33.57
CA ASN A 79 -36.96 -21.05 33.44
C ASN A 79 -36.71 -19.91 34.42
N ILE A 80 -36.25 -20.25 35.63
CA ILE A 80 -35.85 -19.27 36.65
C ILE A 80 -34.67 -18.44 36.16
N LEU A 81 -33.67 -19.07 35.52
CA LEU A 81 -32.51 -18.38 34.97
C LEU A 81 -32.91 -17.44 33.82
N LEU A 82 -33.77 -17.88 32.90
CA LEU A 82 -34.31 -17.01 31.84
C LEU A 82 -35.12 -15.84 32.40
N ALA A 83 -35.96 -16.08 33.41
CA ALA A 83 -36.72 -15.02 34.08
C ALA A 83 -35.80 -14.01 34.82
N LEU A 84 -34.69 -14.48 35.38
CA LEU A 84 -33.68 -13.60 36.01
C LEU A 84 -32.98 -12.75 34.95
N ILE A 85 -32.57 -13.34 33.82
CA ILE A 85 -31.98 -12.59 32.70
C ILE A 85 -32.98 -11.55 32.18
N GLU A 86 -34.25 -11.91 32.01
CA GLU A 86 -35.30 -10.99 31.58
C GLU A 86 -35.47 -9.84 32.58
N ALA A 87 -35.51 -10.13 33.89
CA ALA A 87 -35.59 -9.09 34.91
C ALA A 87 -34.41 -8.12 34.88
N VAL A 88 -33.19 -8.62 34.65
CA VAL A 88 -31.97 -7.80 34.52
C VAL A 88 -32.01 -6.95 33.25
N LEU A 89 -32.43 -7.52 32.12
CA LEU A 89 -32.52 -6.79 30.85
C LEU A 89 -33.64 -5.74 30.87
N LEU A 90 -34.77 -6.01 31.52
CA LEU A 90 -35.84 -5.04 31.77
C LEU A 90 -35.35 -3.90 32.65
N LEU A 91 -34.61 -4.19 33.73
CA LEU A 91 -34.01 -3.17 34.59
C LEU A 91 -33.04 -2.28 33.81
N PHE A 92 -32.17 -2.86 32.98
CA PHE A 92 -31.25 -2.10 32.13
C PHE A 92 -31.99 -1.25 31.09
N TRP A 93 -33.05 -1.80 30.49
CA TRP A 93 -33.87 -1.06 29.53
C TRP A 93 -34.59 0.12 30.17
N VAL A 94 -35.23 -0.08 31.34
CA VAL A 94 -35.90 0.99 32.11
C VAL A 94 -34.87 2.03 32.57
N ALA A 95 -33.69 1.62 33.04
CA ALA A 95 -32.63 2.52 33.45
C ALA A 95 -32.16 3.41 32.28
N LEU A 96 -32.02 2.87 31.07
CA LEU A 96 -31.67 3.64 29.88
C LEU A 96 -32.81 4.56 29.42
N TRP A 97 -34.06 4.12 29.57
CA TRP A 97 -35.23 4.93 29.24
C TRP A 97 -35.39 6.13 30.17
N VAL A 98 -35.26 5.93 31.49
CA VAL A 98 -35.32 7.00 32.51
C VAL A 98 -34.14 7.97 32.38
N ARG A 99 -32.96 7.50 31.98
CA ARG A 99 -31.76 8.34 31.80
C ARG A 99 -31.85 9.31 30.61
N GLY A 100 -32.82 9.16 29.70
CA GLY A 100 -33.09 10.13 28.64
C GLY A 100 -31.90 10.36 27.69
N GLY A 101 -31.20 9.30 27.29
CA GLY A 101 -30.07 9.40 26.36
C GLY A 101 -30.48 9.81 24.94
N LYS A 102 -29.65 10.59 24.25
CA LYS A 102 -29.88 11.05 22.86
C LYS A 102 -29.85 9.94 21.80
N ASP A 103 -29.27 8.77 22.11
CA ASP A 103 -29.12 7.66 21.16
C ASP A 103 -30.22 6.61 21.36
N PRO A 104 -31.18 6.46 20.40
CA PRO A 104 -32.30 5.52 20.54
C PRO A 104 -31.93 4.05 20.27
N ASN A 105 -30.75 3.78 19.69
CA ASN A 105 -30.34 2.45 19.24
C ASN A 105 -30.14 1.41 20.37
N PRO A 106 -29.40 1.70 21.46
CA PRO A 106 -29.20 0.71 22.52
C PRO A 106 -30.50 0.31 23.24
N GLY A 107 -31.44 1.26 23.42
CA GLY A 107 -32.75 0.99 24.01
C GLY A 107 -33.62 0.09 23.12
N ARG A 108 -33.58 0.24 21.80
CA ARG A 108 -34.32 -0.61 20.86
C ARG A 108 -33.75 -2.03 20.78
N VAL A 109 -32.43 -2.18 20.82
CA VAL A 109 -31.78 -3.50 20.83
C VAL A 109 -32.12 -4.26 22.11
N LEU A 110 -32.10 -3.59 23.27
CA LEU A 110 -32.51 -4.20 24.53
C LEU A 110 -34.01 -4.54 24.56
N LEU A 111 -34.87 -3.70 23.99
CA LEU A 111 -36.30 -4.02 23.86
C LEU A 111 -36.53 -5.26 22.99
N ALA A 112 -35.85 -5.34 21.84
CA ALA A 112 -35.92 -6.51 20.98
C ALA A 112 -35.38 -7.78 21.68
N ALA A 113 -34.32 -7.66 22.47
CA ALA A 113 -33.78 -8.76 23.28
C ALA A 113 -34.75 -9.24 24.36
N ASN A 114 -35.40 -8.32 25.09
CA ASN A 114 -36.43 -8.66 26.08
C ASN A 114 -37.63 -9.35 25.40
N LEU A 115 -38.15 -8.80 24.29
CA LEU A 115 -39.24 -9.44 23.54
C LEU A 115 -38.87 -10.85 23.06
N ALA A 116 -37.63 -11.06 22.63
CA ALA A 116 -37.15 -12.38 22.19
C ALA A 116 -37.07 -13.38 23.36
N ILE A 117 -36.59 -12.96 24.53
CA ILE A 117 -36.50 -13.81 25.73
C ILE A 117 -37.89 -14.10 26.29
N LEU A 118 -38.79 -13.12 26.32
CA LEU A 118 -40.19 -13.30 26.71
C LEU A 118 -40.90 -14.28 25.78
N ALA A 119 -40.66 -14.20 24.46
CA ALA A 119 -41.16 -15.17 23.49
C ALA A 119 -40.59 -16.59 23.73
N LEU A 120 -39.32 -16.71 24.13
CA LEU A 120 -38.70 -17.99 24.49
C LEU A 120 -39.29 -18.59 25.78
N ILE A 121 -39.55 -17.75 26.79
CA ILE A 121 -40.23 -18.16 28.02
C ILE A 121 -41.64 -18.64 27.70
N TRP A 122 -42.38 -17.91 26.87
CA TRP A 122 -43.73 -18.29 26.42
C TRP A 122 -43.72 -19.61 25.64
N PHE A 123 -42.78 -19.76 24.69
CA PHE A 123 -42.59 -21.01 23.93
C PHE A 123 -42.34 -22.21 24.85
N ARG A 124 -41.52 -22.00 25.90
CA ARG A 124 -41.19 -23.04 26.85
C ARG A 124 -42.33 -23.38 27.82
N TYR A 125 -43.10 -22.36 28.22
CA TYR A 125 -44.30 -22.55 29.05
C TYR A 125 -45.36 -23.40 28.33
N ASN A 126 -45.46 -23.27 27.00
CA ASN A 126 -46.33 -24.10 26.15
C ASN A 126 -45.79 -25.51 25.85
N GLY A 127 -44.79 -25.99 26.60
CA GLY A 127 -44.25 -27.35 26.44
C GLY A 127 -43.18 -27.48 25.35
N GLY A 128 -42.63 -26.37 24.85
CA GLY A 128 -41.49 -26.35 23.94
C GLY A 128 -40.16 -26.56 24.67
N ARG A 129 -39.24 -27.34 24.08
CA ARG A 129 -37.86 -27.49 24.60
C ARG A 129 -36.87 -26.83 23.65
N ILE A 130 -35.95 -26.04 24.21
CA ILE A 130 -34.92 -25.33 23.43
C ILE A 130 -33.82 -26.31 22.97
N PHE A 131 -33.39 -27.18 23.88
CA PHE A 131 -32.47 -28.28 23.59
C PHE A 131 -33.17 -29.60 23.95
N TYR A 132 -33.29 -30.51 22.97
CA TYR A 132 -33.85 -31.84 23.16
C TYR A 132 -33.15 -32.82 22.23
N ILE A 133 -32.70 -33.95 22.76
CA ILE A 133 -32.06 -35.01 21.99
C ILE A 133 -33.10 -36.11 21.77
N ASP A 134 -33.44 -36.35 20.50
CA ASP A 134 -34.32 -37.44 20.07
C ASP A 134 -33.48 -38.53 19.39
N PRO A 135 -33.18 -39.65 20.08
CA PRO A 135 -32.34 -40.72 19.54
C PRO A 135 -32.87 -41.33 18.23
N GLY A 136 -34.19 -41.22 17.96
CA GLY A 136 -34.81 -41.72 16.73
C GLY A 136 -34.49 -40.91 15.47
N ARG A 137 -33.97 -39.69 15.61
CA ARG A 137 -33.67 -38.78 14.49
C ARG A 137 -32.23 -38.81 14.02
N PHE A 138 -31.38 -39.60 14.70
CA PHE A 138 -29.94 -39.71 14.46
C PHE A 138 -29.57 -39.87 12.97
N PHE A 139 -30.09 -40.91 12.31
CA PHE A 139 -29.74 -41.21 10.91
C PHE A 139 -30.25 -40.18 9.90
N GLY A 140 -31.37 -39.50 10.18
CA GLY A 140 -31.96 -38.51 9.28
C GLY A 140 -31.34 -37.11 9.39
N GLN A 141 -30.94 -36.70 10.59
CA GLN A 141 -30.38 -35.37 10.84
C GLN A 141 -28.88 -35.28 10.58
N ALA A 142 -28.15 -36.40 10.73
CA ALA A 142 -26.70 -36.43 10.48
C ALA A 142 -26.33 -36.08 9.02
N PHE A 143 -27.18 -36.42 8.04
CA PHE A 143 -26.94 -36.16 6.61
C PHE A 143 -27.92 -35.14 6.00
N ASP A 144 -28.65 -34.38 6.81
CA ASP A 144 -29.50 -33.29 6.33
C ASP A 144 -28.65 -32.18 5.67
N SER A 145 -29.22 -31.52 4.67
CA SER A 145 -28.68 -30.33 3.99
C SER A 145 -28.10 -29.28 4.94
N ILE A 146 -28.79 -29.01 6.07
CA ILE A 146 -28.33 -28.08 7.10
C ILE A 146 -27.07 -28.62 7.80
N ASN A 147 -27.05 -29.91 8.13
CA ASN A 147 -25.91 -30.51 8.82
C ASN A 147 -24.70 -30.62 7.89
N LEU A 148 -24.91 -30.94 6.62
CA LEU A 148 -23.87 -30.94 5.59
C LEU A 148 -23.28 -29.54 5.38
N LEU A 149 -24.11 -28.49 5.40
CA LEU A 149 -23.65 -27.10 5.35
C LEU A 149 -22.78 -26.75 6.57
N LEU A 150 -23.20 -27.13 7.78
CA LEU A 150 -22.43 -26.89 9.00
C LEU A 150 -21.09 -27.65 9.01
N ILE A 151 -21.08 -28.91 8.57
CA ILE A 151 -19.86 -29.69 8.38
C ILE A 151 -18.96 -29.04 7.33
N GLY A 152 -19.53 -28.53 6.24
CA GLY A 152 -18.81 -27.78 5.22
C GLY A 152 -18.14 -26.53 5.78
N LEU A 153 -18.87 -25.72 6.55
CA LEU A 153 -18.31 -24.53 7.22
C LEU A 153 -17.24 -24.87 8.26
N ALA A 154 -17.42 -25.95 9.02
CA ALA A 154 -16.40 -26.45 9.95
C ALA A 154 -15.14 -26.91 9.21
N THR A 155 -15.31 -27.55 8.06
CA THR A 155 -14.21 -28.00 7.18
C THR A 155 -13.46 -26.81 6.59
N VAL A 156 -14.17 -25.78 6.11
CA VAL A 156 -13.55 -24.52 5.66
C VAL A 156 -12.78 -23.86 6.80
N SER A 157 -13.34 -23.84 8.01
CA SER A 157 -12.66 -23.30 9.20
C SER A 157 -11.39 -24.10 9.54
N LEU A 158 -11.42 -25.43 9.36
CA LEU A 158 -10.25 -26.30 9.51
C LEU A 158 -9.18 -26.01 8.46
N PHE A 159 -9.56 -25.87 7.20
CA PHE A 159 -8.62 -25.47 6.14
C PHE A 159 -8.04 -24.08 6.38
N SER A 160 -8.83 -23.14 6.93
CA SER A 160 -8.36 -21.80 7.30
C SER A 160 -7.22 -21.84 8.32
N ILE A 161 -7.19 -22.81 9.25
CA ILE A 161 -6.06 -23.00 10.17
C ILE A 161 -4.77 -23.23 9.40
N PHE A 162 -4.79 -24.11 8.40
CA PHE A 162 -3.62 -24.41 7.59
C PHE A 162 -3.09 -23.15 6.89
N PHE A 163 -3.97 -22.33 6.30
CA PHE A 163 -3.55 -21.07 5.65
C PHE A 163 -3.00 -20.06 6.65
N VAL A 164 -3.62 -19.91 7.82
CA VAL A 164 -3.13 -18.99 8.86
C VAL A 164 -1.75 -19.41 9.38
N VAL A 165 -1.51 -20.72 9.53
CA VAL A 165 -0.21 -21.26 9.93
C VAL A 165 0.82 -21.04 8.83
N TYR A 166 0.47 -21.29 7.57
CA TYR A 166 1.35 -21.09 6.42
C TYR A 166 1.76 -19.61 6.25
N ASP A 167 0.79 -18.68 6.28
CA ASP A 167 1.04 -17.23 6.24
C ASP A 167 1.95 -16.78 7.39
N TRP A 168 1.75 -17.33 8.59
CA TRP A 168 2.59 -17.01 9.74
C TRP A 168 4.02 -17.55 9.63
N LEU A 169 4.21 -18.71 8.98
CA LEU A 169 5.52 -19.33 8.80
C LEU A 169 6.39 -18.58 7.78
N ASN A 170 5.79 -18.04 6.73
CA ASN A 170 6.52 -17.47 5.59
C ASN A 170 6.69 -15.94 5.67
N ASP A 171 5.98 -15.27 6.58
CA ASP A 171 6.13 -13.83 6.75
C ASP A 171 7.38 -13.50 7.58
N GLU A 172 8.43 -13.04 6.89
CA GLU A 172 9.73 -12.76 7.48
C GLU A 172 10.38 -11.46 7.01
N LEU A 173 11.21 -10.91 7.89
CA LEU A 173 12.05 -9.75 7.64
C LEU A 173 13.51 -10.17 7.73
N ILE A 174 14.23 -10.02 6.62
CA ILE A 174 15.59 -10.46 6.42
C ILE A 174 16.51 -9.24 6.37
N LEU A 175 17.60 -9.30 7.11
CA LEU A 175 18.69 -8.32 7.06
C LEU A 175 19.91 -8.97 6.41
N THR A 176 20.32 -8.43 5.27
CA THR A 176 21.60 -8.75 4.62
C THR A 176 22.62 -7.63 4.88
N ASN A 177 23.88 -7.87 4.51
CA ASN A 177 24.91 -6.85 4.57
C ASN A 177 24.67 -5.67 3.60
N ARG A 178 23.81 -5.82 2.59
CA ARG A 178 23.53 -4.82 1.54
C ARG A 178 22.12 -4.24 1.60
N ARG A 179 21.11 -5.00 2.01
CA ARG A 179 19.70 -4.60 1.99
C ARG A 179 18.92 -5.22 3.15
N VAL A 180 17.79 -4.61 3.46
CA VAL A 180 16.71 -5.18 4.25
C VAL A 180 15.65 -5.67 3.29
N VAL A 181 15.28 -6.94 3.37
CA VAL A 181 14.26 -7.54 2.53
C VAL A 181 13.09 -7.95 3.42
N TYR A 182 11.89 -7.52 3.03
CA TYR A 182 10.65 -7.99 3.61
C TYR A 182 9.97 -8.91 2.62
N ASN A 183 9.84 -10.18 3.01
CA ASN A 183 9.12 -11.18 2.24
C ASN A 183 7.69 -11.30 2.80
N ASN A 184 6.69 -11.02 1.96
CA ASN A 184 5.27 -11.04 2.33
C ASN A 184 4.53 -11.96 1.37
N ASP A 185 4.38 -13.21 1.80
CA ASP A 185 3.79 -14.28 1.00
C ASP A 185 2.30 -14.41 1.36
N GLN A 186 1.51 -13.43 0.93
CA GLN A 186 0.06 -13.45 1.16
C GLN A 186 -0.62 -14.52 0.30
N VAL A 187 -1.14 -15.56 0.95
CA VAL A 187 -1.96 -16.58 0.28
C VAL A 187 -3.39 -16.06 0.13
N PHE A 188 -3.67 -15.40 -0.99
CA PHE A 188 -5.04 -15.04 -1.37
C PHE A 188 -5.71 -16.27 -2.04
N ILE A 189 -6.25 -17.17 -1.21
CA ILE A 189 -7.11 -18.32 -1.57
C ILE A 189 -6.36 -19.59 -2.05
N PRO A 190 -6.74 -20.80 -1.59
CA PRO A 190 -6.20 -22.04 -2.11
C PRO A 190 -6.74 -22.36 -3.50
N ARG A 191 -5.99 -21.96 -4.52
CA ARG A 191 -5.55 -22.91 -5.55
C ARG A 191 -4.66 -22.37 -6.67
N LEU A 192 -4.41 -21.07 -6.85
CA LEU A 192 -3.88 -20.67 -8.17
C LEU A 192 -2.69 -19.70 -8.24
N LEU A 193 -2.38 -18.84 -7.27
CA LEU A 193 -1.28 -17.89 -7.44
C LEU A 193 -0.65 -17.50 -6.10
N GLU A 194 0.58 -17.95 -5.85
CA GLU A 194 1.47 -17.37 -4.83
C GLU A 194 1.99 -16.05 -5.43
N GLN A 195 1.53 -14.91 -4.91
CA GLN A 195 2.10 -13.62 -5.28
C GLN A 195 3.15 -13.26 -4.24
N ARG A 196 4.41 -13.65 -4.49
CA ARG A 196 5.54 -13.19 -3.66
C ARG A 196 5.72 -11.70 -3.86
N VAL A 197 5.40 -10.91 -2.83
CA VAL A 197 5.66 -9.46 -2.81
C VAL A 197 6.88 -9.23 -1.94
N GLN A 198 8.06 -9.28 -2.57
CA GLN A 198 9.32 -8.94 -1.93
C GLN A 198 9.54 -7.42 -2.00
N GLN A 199 9.61 -6.77 -0.83
CA GLN A 199 10.02 -5.37 -0.71
C GLN A 199 11.48 -5.34 -0.27
N GLN A 200 12.33 -4.63 -0.99
CA GLN A 200 13.74 -4.49 -0.66
C GLN A 200 14.11 -3.02 -0.48
N ILE A 201 14.84 -2.73 0.59
CA ILE A 201 15.44 -1.42 0.86
C ILE A 201 16.94 -1.63 1.01
N PHE A 202 17.75 -0.97 0.18
CA PHE A 202 19.20 -1.02 0.36
C PHE A 202 19.60 -0.31 1.66
N ILE A 203 20.60 -0.84 2.35
CA ILE A 203 21.07 -0.29 3.65
C ILE A 203 21.48 1.18 3.50
N GLU A 204 21.93 1.58 2.32
CA GLU A 204 22.28 2.97 2.01
C GLU A 204 21.09 3.94 1.96
N GLU A 205 19.91 3.42 1.66
CA GLU A 205 18.68 4.19 1.57
C GLU A 205 17.97 4.27 2.91
N VAL A 206 18.36 3.46 3.91
CA VAL A 206 17.72 3.46 5.23
C VAL A 206 18.01 4.77 5.96
N GLN A 207 16.96 5.53 6.23
CA GLN A 207 17.04 6.78 6.99
C GLN A 207 16.95 6.50 8.48
N ASP A 208 15.83 5.89 8.88
CA ASP A 208 15.48 5.60 10.26
C ASP A 208 14.80 4.24 10.38
N VAL A 209 14.95 3.61 11.54
CA VAL A 209 14.33 2.33 11.88
C VAL A 209 13.70 2.48 13.25
N PHE A 210 12.40 2.29 13.35
CA PHE A 210 11.63 2.37 14.59
C PHE A 210 11.15 0.98 15.00
N ALA A 211 11.35 0.62 16.27
CA ALA A 211 10.69 -0.52 16.88
C ALA A 211 9.70 -0.06 17.94
N ALA A 212 8.43 -0.39 17.77
CA ALA A 212 7.36 0.00 18.68
C ALA A 212 6.74 -1.22 19.38
N THR A 213 6.73 -1.19 20.71
CA THR A 213 5.92 -2.08 21.56
C THR A 213 4.85 -1.22 22.24
N LYS A 214 3.63 -1.19 21.70
CA LYS A 214 2.54 -0.30 22.13
C LYS A 214 1.84 -0.79 23.41
N THR A 215 1.90 -2.07 23.72
CA THR A 215 1.12 -2.68 24.83
C THR A 215 2.02 -3.41 25.84
N TYR A 216 1.59 -3.55 27.09
CA TYR A 216 2.33 -4.31 28.11
C TYR A 216 2.66 -5.76 27.71
N PRO A 217 1.72 -6.54 27.13
CA PRO A 217 2.04 -7.88 26.64
C PRO A 217 3.11 -7.86 25.54
N GLN A 218 3.08 -6.87 24.64
CA GLN A 218 4.11 -6.69 23.60
C GLN A 218 5.50 -6.48 24.20
N HIS A 219 5.58 -5.73 25.31
CA HIS A 219 6.84 -5.51 26.01
C HIS A 219 7.35 -6.78 26.69
N TRP A 220 6.50 -7.49 27.44
CA TRP A 220 6.91 -8.69 28.19
C TRP A 220 7.24 -9.88 27.29
N PHE A 221 6.47 -10.09 26.22
CA PHE A 221 6.70 -11.17 25.25
C PHE A 221 7.65 -10.75 24.11
N GLN A 222 8.25 -9.56 24.18
CA GLN A 222 9.24 -9.06 23.23
C GLN A 222 8.79 -9.13 21.76
N TYR A 223 7.53 -8.83 21.47
CA TYR A 223 7.01 -8.73 20.10
C TYR A 223 6.44 -7.35 19.83
N GLY A 224 6.54 -6.89 18.59
CA GLY A 224 6.08 -5.54 18.26
C GLY A 224 6.18 -5.24 16.77
N THR A 225 6.03 -3.98 16.41
CA THR A 225 6.12 -3.55 15.00
C THR A 225 7.50 -2.96 14.74
N ILE A 226 8.11 -3.34 13.62
CA ILE A 226 9.31 -2.72 13.07
C ILE A 226 8.89 -1.88 11.87
N GLU A 227 9.32 -0.64 11.82
CA GLU A 227 9.12 0.27 10.69
C GLU A 227 10.51 0.73 10.20
N VAL A 228 10.87 0.34 8.98
CA VAL A 228 12.10 0.77 8.31
C VAL A 228 11.72 1.84 7.29
N LYS A 229 12.19 3.07 7.52
CA LYS A 229 11.97 4.20 6.61
C LYS A 229 13.15 4.33 5.66
N SER A 230 12.85 4.42 4.37
CA SER A 230 13.86 4.65 3.33
C SER A 230 13.81 6.07 2.80
N ALA A 231 14.90 6.48 2.14
CA ALA A 231 14.99 7.72 1.40
C ALA A 231 14.19 7.69 0.09
N ARG A 232 13.78 6.48 -0.35
CA ARG A 232 12.97 6.27 -1.53
C ARG A 232 11.51 6.56 -1.21
N ILE A 233 10.82 7.19 -2.15
CA ILE A 233 9.42 7.54 -1.98
C ILE A 233 8.58 6.26 -1.94
N GLY A 234 7.73 6.13 -0.92
CA GLY A 234 6.84 4.97 -0.73
C GLY A 234 7.56 3.67 -0.35
N GLY A 235 8.86 3.71 -0.07
CA GLY A 235 9.68 2.54 0.25
C GLY A 235 9.73 2.22 1.74
N ASN A 236 8.69 2.47 2.52
CA ASN A 236 8.69 2.15 3.95
C ASN A 236 8.26 0.69 4.14
N ILE A 237 9.10 -0.11 4.79
CA ILE A 237 8.76 -1.47 5.19
C ILE A 237 8.17 -1.42 6.60
N VAL A 238 6.93 -1.91 6.75
CA VAL A 238 6.27 -2.04 8.04
C VAL A 238 6.03 -3.52 8.33
N PHE A 239 6.79 -4.07 9.26
CA PHE A 239 6.66 -5.46 9.69
C PHE A 239 5.94 -5.54 11.04
N HIS A 240 4.68 -5.95 11.00
CA HIS A 240 3.86 -6.11 12.19
C HIS A 240 4.17 -7.40 12.92
N GLY A 241 4.38 -7.30 14.23
CA GLY A 241 4.40 -8.48 15.07
C GLY A 241 5.70 -9.27 15.05
N ALA A 242 6.78 -8.61 14.68
CA ALA A 242 8.13 -9.16 14.68
C ALA A 242 8.51 -9.71 16.05
N ARG A 243 9.23 -10.82 16.05
CA ARG A 243 9.91 -11.33 17.23
C ARG A 243 11.15 -10.48 17.53
N ASN A 244 11.32 -10.04 18.77
CA ASN A 244 12.44 -9.20 19.21
C ASN A 244 12.67 -7.96 18.31
N PRO A 245 11.68 -7.06 18.16
CA PRO A 245 11.77 -5.94 17.22
C PRO A 245 12.92 -4.97 17.52
N LYS A 246 13.26 -4.79 18.80
CA LYS A 246 14.40 -3.98 19.23
C LYS A 246 15.75 -4.55 18.78
N GLU A 247 15.85 -5.87 18.70
CA GLU A 247 17.08 -6.54 18.26
C GLU A 247 17.32 -6.33 16.77
N MET A 248 16.28 -6.56 15.96
CA MET A 248 16.34 -6.28 14.52
C MET A 248 16.64 -4.80 14.26
N GLN A 249 15.98 -3.87 14.96
CA GLN A 249 16.29 -2.44 14.86
C GLN A 249 17.76 -2.14 15.16
N ARG A 250 18.30 -2.69 16.26
CA ARG A 250 19.69 -2.51 16.68
C ARG A 250 20.67 -3.01 15.62
N ARG A 251 20.40 -4.18 15.01
CA ARG A 251 21.23 -4.76 13.95
C ARG A 251 21.18 -3.97 12.65
N ILE A 252 19.98 -3.57 12.21
CA ILE A 252 19.83 -2.72 11.02
C ILE A 252 20.58 -1.41 11.24
N MET A 253 20.40 -0.75 12.39
CA MET A 253 21.09 0.50 12.71
C MET A 253 22.61 0.35 12.81
N ALA A 254 23.10 -0.76 13.35
CA ALA A 254 24.54 -1.05 13.34
C ALA A 254 25.07 -1.13 11.90
N GLN A 255 24.38 -1.84 11.02
CA GLN A 255 24.75 -2.00 9.61
C GLN A 255 24.69 -0.66 8.84
N VAL A 256 23.66 0.16 9.10
CA VAL A 256 23.53 1.50 8.51
C VAL A 256 24.66 2.42 8.97
N ASN A 257 24.98 2.42 10.26
CA ASN A 257 26.06 3.23 10.81
C ASN A 257 27.43 2.80 10.28
N GLU A 258 27.67 1.49 10.15
CA GLU A 258 28.90 0.96 9.55
C GLU A 258 29.02 1.36 8.08
N ASN A 259 27.94 1.23 7.30
CA ASN A 259 27.91 1.65 5.90
C ASN A 259 28.12 3.17 5.76
N ARG A 260 27.50 3.98 6.63
CA ARG A 260 27.73 5.44 6.67
C ARG A 260 29.17 5.81 7.01
N ARG A 261 29.84 5.07 7.91
CA ARG A 261 31.27 5.30 8.23
C ARG A 261 32.17 4.99 7.04
N LYS A 262 32.02 3.79 6.44
CA LYS A 262 32.79 3.36 5.28
C LYS A 262 32.61 4.32 4.10
N ARG A 263 31.37 4.74 3.82
CA ARG A 263 31.09 5.78 2.83
C ARG A 263 31.62 7.13 3.21
N GLY A 264 31.47 7.56 4.46
CA GLY A 264 31.96 8.89 4.88
C GLY A 264 33.45 9.04 4.61
N GLU A 265 34.25 8.01 4.92
CA GLU A 265 35.69 8.00 4.66
C GLU A 265 36.02 7.94 3.16
N GLN A 266 35.34 7.05 2.41
CA GLN A 266 35.54 6.91 0.96
C GLN A 266 35.05 8.13 0.19
N ASP A 267 33.82 8.58 0.44
CA ASP A 267 33.24 9.79 -0.13
C ASP A 267 34.14 10.99 0.18
N LEU A 268 34.61 11.17 1.42
CA LEU A 268 35.50 12.28 1.76
C LEU A 268 36.83 12.19 1.00
N ALA A 269 37.47 11.02 0.96
CA ALA A 269 38.71 10.81 0.22
C ALA A 269 38.54 11.07 -1.28
N THR A 270 37.50 10.50 -1.89
CA THR A 270 37.15 10.70 -3.30
C THR A 270 36.73 12.14 -3.56
N LEU A 271 36.03 12.82 -2.65
CA LEU A 271 35.66 14.23 -2.78
C LEU A 271 36.90 15.12 -2.74
N ILE A 272 37.83 14.88 -1.82
CA ILE A 272 39.11 15.60 -1.75
C ILE A 272 39.89 15.35 -3.05
N GLU A 273 40.06 14.10 -3.46
CA GLU A 273 40.77 13.75 -4.69
C GLU A 273 40.12 14.37 -5.94
N THR A 274 38.80 14.26 -6.06
CA THR A 274 38.04 14.73 -7.23
C THR A 274 37.91 16.25 -7.29
N LYS A 275 37.89 16.96 -6.16
CA LYS A 275 37.69 18.42 -6.14
C LYS A 275 38.98 19.21 -5.97
N VAL A 276 40.00 18.64 -5.33
CA VAL A 276 41.30 19.30 -5.12
C VAL A 276 42.28 18.96 -6.23
N TYR A 277 42.27 17.72 -6.75
CA TYR A 277 43.29 17.24 -7.68
C TYR A 277 42.79 16.93 -9.10
N ASN A 278 41.54 16.50 -9.27
CA ASN A 278 40.97 16.17 -10.59
C ASN A 278 39.92 17.18 -11.09
N GLU A 279 39.67 17.18 -12.40
CA GLU A 279 38.47 17.77 -12.96
C GLU A 279 37.24 16.89 -12.63
N PRO A 280 36.06 17.47 -12.38
CA PRO A 280 34.87 16.68 -12.07
C PRO A 280 34.60 15.67 -13.19
N PRO A 281 34.27 14.41 -12.87
CA PRO A 281 33.96 13.42 -13.89
C PRO A 281 32.87 13.97 -14.82
N PRO A 282 33.00 13.78 -16.14
CA PRO A 282 32.03 14.29 -17.08
C PRO A 282 30.65 13.74 -16.71
N ARG A 283 29.64 14.63 -16.61
CA ARG A 283 28.24 14.22 -16.43
C ARG A 283 27.86 13.34 -17.62
N THR A 284 27.87 12.03 -17.43
CA THR A 284 27.36 11.08 -18.41
C THR A 284 25.86 11.33 -18.54
N LYS A 285 25.45 12.02 -19.61
CA LYS A 285 24.03 12.15 -19.96
C LYS A 285 23.43 10.76 -20.02
N ARG A 286 22.29 10.54 -19.35
CA ARG A 286 21.67 9.22 -19.28
C ARG A 286 21.24 8.83 -20.69
N SER A 287 21.75 7.72 -21.21
CA SER A 287 21.19 7.10 -22.41
C SER A 287 19.86 6.45 -22.03
N LEU A 288 18.78 7.22 -22.08
CA LEU A 288 17.44 6.67 -21.94
C LEU A 288 17.14 5.87 -23.22
N PRO A 289 16.89 4.55 -23.14
CA PRO A 289 16.63 3.76 -24.33
C PRO A 289 15.34 4.26 -25.00
N ALA A 290 15.46 4.65 -26.27
CA ALA A 290 14.29 5.00 -27.06
C ALA A 290 13.51 3.71 -27.35
N ASN A 291 12.28 3.61 -26.83
CA ASN A 291 11.40 2.50 -27.18
C ASN A 291 10.73 2.79 -28.53
N PRO A 292 10.91 1.95 -29.56
CA PRO A 292 10.20 2.10 -30.81
C PRO A 292 8.69 1.89 -30.60
N PRO A 293 7.83 2.56 -31.39
CA PRO A 293 6.38 2.35 -31.30
C PRO A 293 6.01 0.90 -31.62
N ARG A 294 5.09 0.34 -30.84
CA ARG A 294 4.58 -1.04 -31.04
C ARG A 294 3.97 -1.23 -32.43
N TRP A 295 3.34 -0.19 -32.97
CA TRP A 295 2.73 -0.17 -34.31
C TRP A 295 3.21 1.05 -35.10
N PRO A 296 4.27 0.92 -35.91
CA PRO A 296 4.90 2.04 -36.61
C PRO A 296 3.95 2.84 -37.52
N TRP A 297 3.03 2.16 -38.21
CA TRP A 297 2.05 2.78 -39.11
C TRP A 297 0.97 3.59 -38.37
N LEU A 298 0.76 3.33 -37.08
CA LEU A 298 -0.22 4.02 -36.24
C LEU A 298 0.45 5.00 -35.26
N SER A 299 1.73 5.32 -35.46
CA SER A 299 2.51 6.19 -34.57
C SER A 299 1.94 7.61 -34.40
N TRP A 300 1.17 8.10 -35.38
CA TRP A 300 0.47 9.38 -35.30
C TRP A 300 -0.64 9.41 -34.23
N LEU A 301 -1.25 8.24 -33.96
CA LEU A 301 -2.37 8.06 -33.01
C LEU A 301 -1.89 7.42 -31.71
N LEU A 302 -1.05 6.39 -31.80
CA LEU A 302 -0.48 5.65 -30.68
C LEU A 302 1.05 5.81 -30.67
N PRO A 303 1.56 6.95 -30.17
CA PRO A 303 3.00 7.14 -30.00
C PRO A 303 3.58 6.11 -29.01
N PRO A 304 4.91 5.90 -29.01
CA PRO A 304 5.55 5.05 -28.01
C PRO A 304 5.23 5.55 -26.60
N ASN A 305 4.91 4.63 -25.69
CA ASN A 305 4.54 4.95 -24.32
C ASN A 305 5.32 4.01 -23.38
N PRO A 306 6.37 4.49 -22.68
CA PRO A 306 6.79 5.90 -22.56
C PRO A 306 7.44 6.49 -23.82
N GLU A 307 7.19 7.77 -24.06
CA GLU A 307 7.93 8.59 -25.02
C GLU A 307 9.12 9.22 -24.30
N VAL A 308 10.32 8.91 -24.78
CA VAL A 308 11.58 9.34 -24.16
C VAL A 308 12.22 10.40 -25.05
N GLN A 309 12.44 11.60 -24.51
CA GLN A 309 13.17 12.66 -25.19
C GLN A 309 14.58 12.77 -24.58
N PRO A 310 15.61 12.10 -25.16
CA PRO A 310 16.94 12.02 -24.56
C PRO A 310 17.64 13.38 -24.47
N GLU A 311 17.33 14.34 -25.34
CA GLU A 311 17.93 15.68 -25.31
C GLU A 311 17.57 16.48 -24.07
N LYS A 312 16.33 16.31 -23.56
CA LYS A 312 15.79 17.06 -22.42
C LYS A 312 15.74 16.21 -21.14
N GLU A 313 16.16 14.94 -21.20
CA GLU A 313 16.00 13.94 -20.14
C GLU A 313 14.56 13.85 -19.61
N THR A 314 13.57 14.08 -20.49
CA THR A 314 12.15 14.05 -20.13
C THR A 314 11.49 12.77 -20.59
N ILE A 315 10.69 12.17 -19.72
CA ILE A 315 9.87 11.00 -20.01
C ILE A 315 8.41 11.43 -20.01
N ILE A 316 7.68 11.07 -21.06
CA ILE A 316 6.27 11.38 -21.21
C ILE A 316 5.49 10.08 -21.22
N TRP A 317 4.53 9.96 -20.31
CA TRP A 317 3.55 8.89 -20.28
C TRP A 317 2.17 9.39 -20.73
N ARG A 318 1.43 8.47 -21.34
CA ARG A 318 0.05 8.67 -21.79
C ARG A 318 -0.83 7.55 -21.26
N LYS A 319 -2.15 7.69 -21.41
CA LYS A 319 -3.10 6.60 -21.12
C LYS A 319 -2.81 5.37 -21.99
N HIS A 320 -3.12 4.19 -21.48
CA HIS A 320 -2.93 2.93 -22.20
C HIS A 320 -3.89 2.82 -23.40
N TRP A 321 -3.44 2.25 -24.52
CA TRP A 321 -4.19 2.16 -25.80
C TRP A 321 -5.58 1.51 -25.67
N LEU A 322 -5.77 0.63 -24.67
CA LEU A 322 -7.06 -0.01 -24.43
C LEU A 322 -8.15 1.01 -24.07
N PHE A 323 -7.80 2.11 -23.41
CA PHE A 323 -8.75 3.16 -23.04
C PHE A 323 -9.20 3.96 -24.24
N LEU A 324 -8.36 4.11 -25.27
CA LEU A 324 -8.79 4.64 -26.56
C LEU A 324 -9.86 3.72 -27.20
N LEU A 325 -9.66 2.40 -27.16
CA LEU A 325 -10.64 1.43 -27.68
C LEU A 325 -11.95 1.48 -26.88
N GLN A 326 -11.86 1.58 -25.55
CA GLN A 326 -13.02 1.74 -24.68
C GLN A 326 -13.76 3.05 -24.94
N GLY A 327 -13.06 4.16 -25.18
CA GLY A 327 -13.64 5.44 -25.53
C GLY A 327 -14.30 5.47 -26.91
N ILE A 328 -13.76 4.71 -27.88
CA ILE A 328 -14.33 4.58 -29.24
C ILE A 328 -15.50 3.58 -29.27
N ALA A 329 -15.68 2.73 -28.24
CA ALA A 329 -16.77 1.75 -28.22
C ALA A 329 -18.18 2.39 -28.27
N PRO A 330 -18.51 3.46 -27.51
CA PRO A 330 -19.78 4.17 -27.63
C PRO A 330 -20.11 4.72 -29.03
N PRO A 331 -19.23 5.47 -29.73
CA PRO A 331 -19.54 5.93 -31.09
C PRO A 331 -19.69 4.75 -32.06
N VAL A 332 -18.91 3.67 -31.92
CA VAL A 332 -19.08 2.46 -32.74
C VAL A 332 -20.42 1.77 -32.45
N ALA A 333 -20.84 1.69 -31.19
CA ALA A 333 -22.14 1.14 -30.82
C ALA A 333 -23.30 2.01 -31.37
N MET A 334 -23.16 3.33 -31.32
CA MET A 334 -24.10 4.27 -31.95
C MET A 334 -24.21 4.01 -33.46
N LEU A 335 -23.06 3.82 -34.14
CA LEU A 335 -23.03 3.49 -35.56
C LEU A 335 -23.76 2.17 -35.85
N PHE A 336 -23.50 1.13 -35.06
CA PHE A 336 -24.14 -0.18 -35.22
C PHE A 336 -25.65 -0.13 -34.98
N VAL A 337 -26.09 0.53 -33.91
CA VAL A 337 -27.51 0.71 -33.60
C VAL A 337 -28.20 1.58 -34.66
N GLY A 338 -27.57 2.69 -35.07
CA GLY A 338 -28.07 3.55 -36.14
C GLY A 338 -28.23 2.79 -37.46
N TRP A 339 -27.25 1.96 -37.81
CA TRP A 339 -27.32 1.10 -39.00
C TRP A 339 -28.47 0.08 -38.93
N MET A 340 -28.68 -0.56 -37.76
CA MET A 340 -29.83 -1.46 -37.56
C MET A 340 -31.17 -0.74 -37.68
N ILE A 341 -31.28 0.48 -37.15
CA ILE A 341 -32.49 1.31 -37.28
C ILE A 341 -32.76 1.64 -38.74
N VAL A 342 -31.73 2.03 -39.51
CA VAL A 342 -31.88 2.34 -40.95
C VAL A 342 -32.37 1.12 -41.74
N ILE A 343 -31.82 -0.07 -41.47
CA ILE A 343 -32.26 -1.32 -42.13
C ILE A 343 -33.71 -1.63 -41.79
N LEU A 344 -34.08 -1.51 -40.51
CA LEU A 344 -35.43 -1.81 -40.06
C LEU A 344 -36.45 -0.84 -40.66
N LEU A 345 -36.18 0.46 -40.64
CA LEU A 345 -37.02 1.50 -41.26
C LEU A 345 -37.16 1.31 -42.77
N GLY A 346 -36.08 0.93 -43.46
CA GLY A 346 -36.10 0.60 -44.88
C GLY A 346 -36.91 -0.66 -45.19
N SER A 347 -36.78 -1.71 -44.38
CA SER A 347 -37.48 -2.99 -44.57
C SER A 347 -39.00 -2.87 -44.39
N TRP A 348 -39.46 -1.98 -43.52
CA TRP A 348 -40.89 -1.72 -43.29
C TRP A 348 -41.47 -0.63 -44.19
N GLY A 349 -40.66 -0.04 -45.08
CA GLY A 349 -41.12 1.00 -46.02
C GLY A 349 -41.60 2.28 -45.34
N LEU A 350 -41.17 2.54 -44.10
CA LEU A 350 -41.64 3.68 -43.30
C LEU A 350 -41.08 5.03 -43.77
N LEU A 351 -39.96 5.03 -44.50
CA LEU A 351 -39.30 6.23 -45.00
C LEU A 351 -38.92 6.11 -46.48
N PRO A 352 -39.06 7.18 -47.28
CA PRO A 352 -38.56 7.22 -48.65
C PRO A 352 -37.02 7.11 -48.71
N GLY A 353 -36.50 6.51 -49.77
CA GLY A 353 -35.06 6.27 -49.99
C GLY A 353 -34.14 7.49 -49.76
N PRO A 354 -34.46 8.70 -50.25
CA PRO A 354 -33.62 9.88 -50.02
C PRO A 354 -33.44 10.23 -48.53
N TRP A 355 -34.48 10.05 -47.73
CA TRP A 355 -34.42 10.31 -46.29
C TRP A 355 -33.53 9.30 -45.57
N LEU A 356 -33.56 8.02 -45.98
CA LEU A 356 -32.64 7.00 -45.45
C LEU A 356 -31.18 7.38 -45.73
N THR A 357 -30.88 7.90 -46.93
CA THR A 357 -29.53 8.38 -47.28
C THR A 357 -29.10 9.54 -46.38
N VAL A 358 -29.99 10.51 -46.13
CA VAL A 358 -29.71 11.63 -45.21
C VAL A 358 -29.44 11.12 -43.79
N PHE A 359 -30.21 10.15 -43.30
CA PHE A 359 -29.99 9.54 -41.99
C PHE A 359 -28.64 8.83 -41.89
N ILE A 360 -28.25 8.06 -42.92
CA ILE A 360 -26.94 7.40 -42.97
C ILE A 360 -25.81 8.42 -42.91
N ILE A 361 -25.90 9.50 -43.70
CA ILE A 361 -24.90 10.56 -43.72
C ILE A 361 -24.83 11.26 -42.35
N ALA A 362 -25.96 11.58 -41.74
CA ALA A 362 -26.02 12.22 -40.43
C ALA A 362 -25.38 11.34 -39.34
N ILE A 363 -25.70 10.03 -39.33
CA ILE A 363 -25.10 9.06 -38.41
C ILE A 363 -23.58 8.97 -38.63
N LEU A 364 -23.12 8.94 -39.88
CA LEU A 364 -21.69 8.87 -40.21
C LEU A 364 -20.94 10.14 -39.75
N ILE A 365 -21.51 11.32 -39.97
CA ILE A 365 -20.93 12.59 -39.51
C ILE A 365 -20.87 12.62 -37.98
N ALA A 366 -21.96 12.23 -37.30
CA ALA A 366 -21.98 12.15 -35.84
C ALA A 366 -20.93 11.17 -35.30
N PHE A 367 -20.78 10.01 -35.95
CA PHE A 367 -19.75 9.02 -35.62
C PHE A 367 -18.33 9.59 -35.76
N LEU A 368 -18.04 10.24 -36.90
CA LEU A 368 -16.72 10.83 -37.14
C LEU A 368 -16.41 11.97 -36.18
N ALA A 369 -17.37 12.86 -35.92
CA ALA A 369 -17.19 13.99 -35.00
C ALA A 369 -16.95 13.51 -33.57
N TRP A 370 -17.73 12.54 -33.09
CA TRP A 370 -17.55 11.98 -31.75
C TRP A 370 -16.26 11.16 -31.64
N SER A 371 -15.95 10.31 -32.62
CA SER A 371 -14.69 9.55 -32.60
C SER A 371 -13.48 10.47 -32.63
N ALA A 372 -13.52 11.56 -33.41
CA ALA A 372 -12.46 12.57 -33.42
C ALA A 372 -12.32 13.28 -32.07
N TRP A 373 -13.44 13.57 -31.38
CA TRP A 373 -13.42 14.14 -30.03
C TRP A 373 -12.69 13.22 -29.05
N GLU A 374 -13.04 11.94 -29.02
CA GLU A 374 -12.45 10.97 -28.11
C GLU A 374 -10.96 10.71 -28.38
N ILE A 375 -10.59 10.63 -29.67
CA ILE A 375 -9.20 10.49 -30.09
C ILE A 375 -8.38 11.69 -29.62
N GLU A 376 -8.91 12.90 -29.76
CA GLU A 376 -8.20 14.11 -29.40
C GLU A 376 -8.09 14.26 -27.87
N ASP A 377 -9.12 13.88 -27.11
CA ASP A 377 -9.06 13.83 -25.64
C ASP A 377 -7.97 12.85 -25.16
N PHE A 378 -7.93 11.64 -25.73
CA PHE A 378 -6.90 10.65 -25.42
C PHE A 378 -5.48 11.12 -25.78
N ARG A 379 -5.30 11.87 -26.87
CA ARG A 379 -3.99 12.38 -27.30
C ARG A 379 -3.49 13.56 -26.48
N ASN A 380 -4.37 14.30 -25.83
CA ASN A 380 -3.99 15.52 -25.14
C ASN A 380 -3.52 15.29 -23.70
N ASP A 381 -4.01 14.22 -23.06
CA ASP A 381 -3.61 13.90 -21.68
C ASP A 381 -2.19 13.32 -21.62
N MET A 382 -1.31 14.03 -20.92
CA MET A 382 0.12 13.69 -20.82
C MET A 382 0.66 13.90 -19.42
N TYR A 383 1.42 12.91 -18.96
CA TYR A 383 2.16 12.95 -17.70
C TYR A 383 3.65 13.06 -18.01
N ILE A 384 4.27 14.18 -17.65
CA ILE A 384 5.65 14.49 -18.00
C ILE A 384 6.52 14.48 -16.75
N LEU A 385 7.54 13.64 -16.74
CA LEU A 385 8.60 13.65 -15.74
C LEU A 385 9.84 14.31 -16.30
N THR A 386 10.30 15.32 -15.59
CA THR A 386 11.53 16.06 -15.87
C THR A 386 12.53 15.84 -14.72
N PRO A 387 13.82 16.16 -14.89
CA PRO A 387 14.83 16.00 -13.84
C PRO A 387 14.53 16.75 -12.53
N THR A 388 13.72 17.81 -12.59
CA THR A 388 13.42 18.68 -11.44
C THR A 388 11.97 18.65 -10.99
N ASN A 389 11.03 18.39 -11.91
CA ASN A 389 9.60 18.52 -11.69
C ASN A 389 8.80 17.36 -12.31
N ILE A 390 7.65 17.08 -11.72
CA ILE A 390 6.58 16.26 -12.28
C ILE A 390 5.46 17.18 -12.77
N ILE A 391 4.97 16.95 -13.98
CA ILE A 391 4.00 17.80 -14.65
C ILE A 391 2.86 16.93 -15.17
N ASP A 392 1.64 17.38 -14.93
CA ASP A 392 0.40 16.77 -15.38
C ASP A 392 -0.35 17.78 -16.25
N ILE A 393 -0.64 17.39 -17.49
CA ILE A 393 -1.32 18.21 -18.48
C ILE A 393 -2.62 17.50 -18.85
N GLU A 394 -3.73 18.08 -18.43
CA GLU A 394 -5.08 17.67 -18.83
C GLU A 394 -5.64 18.71 -19.79
N LYS A 395 -6.02 18.29 -21.01
CA LYS A 395 -6.53 19.23 -22.01
C LYS A 395 -7.68 18.63 -22.79
N LYS A 396 -8.85 19.25 -22.64
CA LYS A 396 -10.06 18.88 -23.37
C LYS A 396 -10.00 19.35 -24.83
N PRO A 397 -10.63 18.65 -25.79
CA PRO A 397 -10.72 19.10 -27.18
C PRO A 397 -11.35 20.49 -27.25
N PHE A 398 -10.65 21.45 -27.87
CA PHE A 398 -11.05 22.87 -28.00
C PHE A 398 -11.32 23.62 -26.66
N GLY A 399 -10.90 23.06 -25.52
CA GLY A 399 -11.12 23.61 -24.19
C GLY A 399 -9.87 24.27 -23.58
N PRO A 400 -9.97 24.73 -22.32
CA PRO A 400 -8.83 25.20 -21.56
C PRO A 400 -7.85 24.05 -21.24
N GLU A 401 -6.57 24.38 -21.15
CA GLU A 401 -5.50 23.51 -20.70
C GLU A 401 -5.34 23.68 -19.18
N ASP A 402 -5.49 22.61 -18.40
CA ASP A 402 -5.12 22.59 -16.99
C ASP A 402 -3.74 21.95 -16.87
N ARG A 403 -2.77 22.73 -16.40
CA ARG A 403 -1.38 22.33 -16.27
C ARG A 403 -0.95 22.46 -14.83
N ARG A 404 -0.72 21.31 -14.19
CA ARG A 404 -0.27 21.21 -12.81
C ARG A 404 1.18 20.76 -12.80
N ALA A 405 2.02 21.40 -11.98
CA ALA A 405 3.41 21.02 -11.83
C ALA A 405 3.79 21.00 -10.35
N ALA A 406 4.56 19.99 -9.94
CA ALA A 406 5.16 19.91 -8.62
C ALA A 406 6.66 19.63 -8.75
N SER A 407 7.45 20.17 -7.82
CA SER A 407 8.87 19.84 -7.75
C SER A 407 9.04 18.40 -7.27
N LEU A 408 10.04 17.71 -7.83
CA LEU A 408 10.39 16.36 -7.42
C LEU A 408 10.77 16.29 -5.93
N GLY A 409 11.36 17.35 -5.39
CA GLY A 409 11.69 17.47 -3.97
C GLY A 409 10.47 17.58 -3.05
N ALA A 410 9.29 17.96 -3.57
CA ALA A 410 8.05 18.07 -2.81
C ALA A 410 7.25 16.76 -2.78
N ILE A 411 7.66 15.73 -3.52
CA ILE A 411 6.97 14.45 -3.55
C ILE A 411 7.18 13.73 -2.20
N THR A 412 6.08 13.31 -1.57
CA THR A 412 6.08 12.61 -0.28
C THR A 412 5.88 11.11 -0.45
N ASN A 413 4.98 10.71 -1.35
CA ASN A 413 4.63 9.32 -1.58
C ASN A 413 4.30 9.08 -3.06
N VAL A 414 4.64 7.90 -3.55
CA VAL A 414 4.40 7.44 -4.92
C VAL A 414 3.96 5.99 -4.76
N SER A 415 2.73 5.73 -5.17
CA SER A 415 2.12 4.42 -5.08
C SER A 415 1.48 4.07 -6.41
N PHE A 416 1.22 2.79 -6.64
CA PHE A 416 0.49 2.34 -7.81
C PHE A 416 -0.70 1.50 -7.36
N GLU A 417 -1.80 1.62 -8.11
CA GLU A 417 -3.03 0.87 -7.90
C GLU A 417 -3.33 0.05 -9.15
N THR A 418 -3.47 -1.27 -8.98
CA THR A 418 -3.77 -2.20 -10.08
C THR A 418 -4.87 -3.16 -9.63
N THR A 419 -5.91 -3.32 -10.46
CA THR A 419 -6.88 -4.41 -10.31
C THR A 419 -6.35 -5.67 -11.02
N PHE A 420 -6.93 -6.84 -10.74
CA PHE A 420 -6.59 -8.11 -11.43
C PHE A 420 -6.58 -7.98 -12.96
N ILE A 421 -7.63 -7.38 -13.52
CA ILE A 421 -7.78 -7.13 -14.97
C ILE A 421 -6.69 -6.18 -15.48
N SER A 422 -6.40 -5.12 -14.72
CA SER A 422 -5.37 -4.13 -15.03
C SER A 422 -3.98 -4.76 -15.07
N ASN A 423 -3.66 -5.62 -14.11
CA ASN A 423 -2.38 -6.33 -14.06
C ASN A 423 -2.21 -7.31 -15.23
N PHE A 424 -3.26 -8.05 -15.59
CA PHE A 424 -3.23 -8.96 -16.74
C PHE A 424 -3.05 -8.22 -18.07
N LEU A 425 -3.71 -7.07 -18.24
CA LEU A 425 -3.62 -6.24 -19.44
C LEU A 425 -2.42 -5.28 -19.43
N GLY A 426 -1.70 -5.17 -18.31
CA GLY A 426 -0.48 -4.37 -18.17
C GLY A 426 -0.70 -2.87 -18.00
N TYR A 427 -1.83 -2.44 -17.43
CA TYR A 427 -2.11 -1.03 -17.10
C TYR A 427 -2.41 -0.85 -15.60
N GLY A 428 -2.39 0.39 -15.11
CA GLY A 428 -2.89 0.76 -13.79
C GLY A 428 -2.70 2.22 -13.50
N ASP A 429 -3.07 2.64 -12.29
CA ASP A 429 -3.01 4.04 -11.89
C ASP A 429 -1.77 4.28 -11.03
N VAL A 430 -1.13 5.43 -11.20
CA VAL A 430 0.00 5.85 -10.35
C VAL A 430 -0.40 7.10 -9.60
N VAL A 431 -0.36 7.02 -8.27
CA VAL A 431 -0.73 8.10 -7.37
C VAL A 431 0.54 8.71 -6.81
N VAL A 432 0.75 10.00 -7.08
CA VAL A 432 1.87 10.79 -6.55
C VAL A 432 1.32 11.84 -5.60
N GLU A 433 1.65 11.71 -4.33
CA GLU A 433 1.29 12.65 -3.27
C GLU A 433 2.42 13.68 -3.11
N THR A 434 2.05 14.96 -3.05
CA THR A 434 3.01 16.05 -2.89
C THR A 434 2.71 16.86 -1.63
N ALA A 435 3.77 17.26 -0.92
CA ALA A 435 3.69 18.23 0.16
C ALA A 435 3.57 19.64 -0.44
N GLY A 436 2.42 20.29 -0.24
CA GLY A 436 2.20 21.68 -0.64
C GLY A 436 0.92 21.88 -1.46
N SER A 437 0.85 23.01 -2.17
CA SER A 437 -0.33 23.44 -2.95
C SER A 437 -0.57 22.63 -4.23
N GLY A 438 0.36 21.75 -4.63
CA GLY A 438 0.24 20.91 -5.83
C GLY A 438 -0.74 19.74 -5.70
N GLY A 439 -1.14 19.37 -4.48
CA GLY A 439 -2.13 18.31 -4.24
C GLY A 439 -1.69 16.90 -4.64
N LYS A 440 -2.68 16.04 -4.90
CA LYS A 440 -2.51 14.64 -5.32
C LYS A 440 -2.52 14.58 -6.85
N PHE A 441 -1.43 14.13 -7.46
CA PHE A 441 -1.34 13.84 -8.88
C PHE A 441 -1.74 12.38 -9.10
N THR A 442 -2.64 12.11 -10.03
CA THR A 442 -3.07 10.74 -10.34
C THR A 442 -2.86 10.50 -11.82
N PHE A 443 -1.91 9.65 -12.15
CA PHE A 443 -1.67 9.22 -13.51
C PHE A 443 -2.61 8.06 -13.81
N LEU A 444 -3.65 8.33 -14.59
CA LEU A 444 -4.72 7.38 -14.85
C LEU A 444 -4.30 6.43 -15.96
N HIS A 445 -4.44 5.13 -15.70
CA HIS A 445 -4.38 4.05 -16.66
C HIS A 445 -3.08 4.00 -17.48
N VAL A 446 -1.94 4.21 -16.82
CA VAL A 446 -0.61 4.20 -17.44
C VAL A 446 -0.17 2.76 -17.74
N PRO A 447 0.54 2.49 -18.86
CA PRO A 447 1.17 1.20 -19.09
C PRO A 447 2.23 0.90 -18.04
N LYS A 448 2.27 -0.34 -17.56
CA LYS A 448 3.28 -0.86 -16.62
C LYS A 448 3.53 0.10 -15.44
N PRO A 449 2.54 0.29 -14.55
CA PRO A 449 2.63 1.30 -13.48
C PRO A 449 3.80 1.05 -12.52
N ARG A 450 4.25 -0.20 -12.36
CA ARG A 450 5.45 -0.54 -11.57
C ARG A 450 6.72 0.11 -12.13
N ASP A 451 6.89 0.09 -13.45
CA ASP A 451 8.06 0.67 -14.14
C ASP A 451 8.04 2.21 -14.01
N VAL A 452 6.85 2.81 -14.03
CA VAL A 452 6.65 4.26 -13.84
C VAL A 452 7.09 4.67 -12.44
N VAL A 453 6.65 3.95 -11.40
CA VAL A 453 7.06 4.21 -10.01
C VAL A 453 8.56 4.00 -9.82
N ALA A 454 9.15 3.00 -10.49
CA ALA A 454 10.59 2.80 -10.48
C ALA A 454 11.33 4.01 -11.12
N MET A 455 10.88 4.47 -12.28
CA MET A 455 11.44 5.63 -12.97
C MET A 455 11.32 6.94 -12.17
N ILE A 456 10.16 7.21 -11.57
CA ILE A 456 9.98 8.41 -10.72
C ILE A 456 10.97 8.38 -9.54
N ASN A 457 11.14 7.22 -8.91
CA ASN A 457 12.09 7.05 -7.82
C ASN A 457 13.54 7.24 -8.27
N ASP A 458 13.93 6.69 -9.42
CA ASP A 458 15.26 6.90 -10.00
C ASP A 458 15.55 8.40 -10.18
N TYR A 459 14.60 9.14 -10.77
CA TYR A 459 14.71 10.58 -10.96
C TYR A 459 14.80 11.32 -9.62
N TYR A 460 14.04 10.88 -8.61
CA TYR A 460 14.09 11.47 -7.27
C TYR A 460 15.46 11.31 -6.60
N VAL A 461 16.04 10.10 -6.66
CA VAL A 461 17.39 9.84 -6.13
C VAL A 461 18.43 10.71 -6.83
N MET A 462 18.32 10.89 -8.15
CA MET A 462 19.23 11.75 -8.91
C MET A 462 19.05 13.23 -8.55
N PHE A 463 17.82 13.70 -8.43
CA PHE A 463 17.53 15.05 -7.96
C PHE A 463 18.18 15.32 -6.60
N LYS A 464 18.06 14.38 -5.65
CA LYS A 464 18.72 14.44 -4.34
C LYS A 464 20.25 14.44 -4.44
N ARG A 465 20.83 13.70 -5.38
CA ARG A 465 22.27 13.69 -5.61
C ARG A 465 22.77 15.06 -6.10
N VAL A 466 22.08 15.65 -7.07
CA VAL A 466 22.40 16.99 -7.59
C VAL A 466 22.26 18.05 -6.50
N ASP A 467 21.21 17.96 -5.67
CA ASP A 467 20.98 18.86 -4.55
C ASP A 467 22.08 18.75 -3.49
N LYS A 468 22.51 17.51 -3.16
CA LYS A 468 23.65 17.25 -2.27
C LYS A 468 24.94 17.84 -2.82
N GLU A 469 25.22 17.67 -4.12
CA GLU A 469 26.40 18.26 -4.77
C GLU A 469 26.39 19.79 -4.70
N ARG A 470 25.24 20.43 -4.90
CA ARG A 470 25.10 21.89 -4.76
C ARG A 470 25.41 22.32 -3.32
N SER A 471 24.75 21.71 -2.34
CA SER A 471 24.97 22.02 -0.92
C SER A 471 26.43 21.83 -0.48
N LEU A 472 27.12 20.83 -1.05
CA LEU A 472 28.54 20.58 -0.81
C LEU A 472 29.42 21.65 -1.43
N ASN A 473 29.15 22.08 -2.67
CA ASN A 473 29.89 23.17 -3.29
C ASN A 473 29.72 24.47 -2.49
N ASP A 474 28.50 24.77 -2.03
CA ASP A 474 28.22 25.94 -1.20
C ASP A 474 29.00 25.89 0.12
N MET A 475 29.10 24.70 0.74
CA MET A 475 29.89 24.48 1.95
C MET A 475 31.40 24.68 1.68
N LEU A 476 31.92 24.14 0.57
CA LEU A 476 33.33 24.33 0.20
C LEU A 476 33.65 25.81 -0.08
N GLU A 477 32.73 26.53 -0.71
CA GLU A 477 32.85 27.96 -0.93
C GLU A 477 32.88 28.73 0.39
N LEU A 478 32.00 28.38 1.34
CA LEU A 478 32.01 28.96 2.69
C LEU A 478 33.33 28.68 3.42
N LEU A 479 33.82 27.43 3.39
CA LEU A 479 35.11 27.06 4.00
C LEU A 479 36.28 27.82 3.38
N ARG A 480 36.27 28.02 2.06
CA ARG A 480 37.26 28.83 1.35
C ARG A 480 37.24 30.28 1.83
N HIS A 481 36.05 30.89 1.95
CA HIS A 481 35.92 32.27 2.46
C HIS A 481 36.38 32.39 3.91
N TYR A 482 36.04 31.42 4.75
CA TYR A 482 36.49 31.36 6.15
C TYR A 482 38.02 31.27 6.24
N HIS A 483 38.63 30.38 5.46
CA HIS A 483 40.09 30.24 5.40
C HIS A 483 40.78 31.54 4.96
N LEU A 484 40.25 32.22 3.93
CA LEU A 484 40.76 33.51 3.47
C LEU A 484 40.58 34.63 4.51
N ALA A 485 39.53 34.58 5.32
CA ALA A 485 39.35 35.53 6.43
C ALA A 485 40.38 35.29 7.54
N GLN A 486 40.60 34.04 7.93
CA GLN A 486 41.60 33.67 8.94
C GLN A 486 43.02 34.07 8.50
N GLN A 487 43.33 33.95 7.21
CA GLN A 487 44.59 34.43 6.63
C GLN A 487 44.73 35.95 6.72
N ARG A 488 43.66 36.72 6.45
CA ARG A 488 43.67 38.19 6.55
C ARG A 488 43.89 38.68 7.98
N HIS A 489 43.35 37.97 8.97
CA HIS A 489 43.52 38.31 10.39
C HIS A 489 44.80 37.73 11.00
N ASN A 490 45.62 37.01 10.22
CA ASN A 490 46.86 36.38 10.67
C ASN A 490 46.65 35.41 11.86
N GLU A 491 45.45 34.81 11.93
CA GLU A 491 45.03 33.85 12.95
C GLU A 491 45.38 32.41 12.57
N LEU A 492 46.01 32.21 11.41
CA LEU A 492 46.58 30.93 11.02
C LEU A 492 47.81 30.69 11.88
N MET A 493 47.81 29.61 12.67
CA MET A 493 49.01 29.20 13.39
C MET A 493 50.15 29.01 12.37
N PRO A 494 51.33 29.62 12.59
CA PRO A 494 52.46 29.38 11.71
C PRO A 494 52.76 27.87 11.70
N ALA A 495 52.95 27.31 10.50
CA ALA A 495 53.16 25.88 10.29
C ALA A 495 54.35 25.31 11.10
N ASN A 496 55.24 26.18 11.58
CA ASN A 496 56.26 25.88 12.57
C ASN A 496 55.82 26.49 13.91
N GLY A 497 55.51 25.65 14.89
CA GLY A 497 54.98 26.01 16.21
C GLY A 497 55.88 26.92 17.06
N THR A 498 55.97 28.20 16.69
CA THR A 498 56.54 29.27 17.51
C THR A 498 55.50 30.37 17.66
N THR A 499 54.92 30.43 18.86
CA THR A 499 54.12 31.54 19.36
C THR A 499 54.89 32.84 19.23
N ILE A 500 54.40 33.77 18.42
CA ILE A 500 54.74 35.19 18.57
C ILE A 500 53.62 35.78 19.42
N ALA A 501 53.94 36.12 20.66
CA ALA A 501 53.06 36.88 21.54
C ALA A 501 52.80 38.25 20.90
N LEU A 502 51.53 38.56 20.64
CA LEU A 502 51.12 39.89 20.21
C LEU A 502 51.11 40.81 21.44
N ALA A 503 52.25 41.40 21.75
CA ALA A 503 52.28 42.69 22.41
C ALA A 503 52.31 43.78 21.33
N GLU A 504 51.51 44.82 21.57
CA GLU A 504 51.78 46.22 21.21
C GLU A 504 50.82 46.90 20.20
N GLN A 505 49.91 47.66 20.82
CA GLN A 505 49.46 49.03 20.50
C GLN A 505 48.43 49.28 19.38
N LEU A 506 47.17 49.42 19.84
CA LEU A 506 46.15 50.31 19.27
C LEU A 506 46.66 51.77 19.18
N PRO A 507 46.51 52.48 18.05
CA PRO A 507 46.60 53.93 18.04
C PRO A 507 45.29 54.57 18.48
N ALA A 508 45.41 55.57 19.33
CA ALA A 508 44.35 56.34 19.94
C ALA A 508 43.49 57.12 18.93
N GLU A 509 42.19 57.14 19.22
CA GLU A 509 41.18 58.10 18.80
C GLU A 509 41.74 59.53 18.70
N SER A 510 41.86 60.08 17.50
CA SER A 510 42.11 61.50 17.28
C SER A 510 40.79 62.28 17.32
N LYS A 511 40.61 63.01 18.41
CA LYS A 511 39.57 64.02 18.65
C LYS A 511 39.35 64.93 17.43
N GLU A 512 38.10 65.03 16.99
CA GLU A 512 37.61 66.20 16.26
C GLU A 512 37.66 67.43 17.19
N GLN A 513 38.22 68.54 16.70
CA GLN A 513 38.03 69.89 17.25
C GLN A 513 37.40 70.79 16.17
N PRO A 514 36.47 71.68 16.55
CA PRO A 514 35.69 72.50 15.61
C PRO A 514 36.29 73.90 15.38
N SER A 515 36.14 74.42 14.15
CA SER A 515 36.15 75.85 13.78
C SER A 515 35.73 75.95 12.31
N ALA A 516 34.81 76.80 11.85
CA ALA A 516 34.24 78.03 12.39
C ALA A 516 32.78 78.21 11.93
#